data_AF-A0A3B0R1K7-F1
#
_entry.id   AF-A0A3B0R1K7-F1
#
_cell.length_a   1.000
_cell.length_b   1.000
_cell.length_c   1.000
_cell.angle_alpha   90.00
_cell.angle_beta   90.00
_cell.angle_gamma   90.00
#
_symmetry.space_group_name_H-M   'P 1'
#
loop_
_entity.id
_entity.type
_entity.pdbx_description
1 polymer ?
#
loop_
_entity_poly.entity_id
_entity_poly.type
_entity_poly.pdbx_seq_one_letter_code
_entity_poly.pdbx_strand_id
1 'polypeptide(L)'
;NEELILLFAEANMVTNPTDAVNALNVIRNAAGLPDYAGALTPNALEDEMLKQRRYSLFGESHRWVDMRRFGRLSELPNDRPGDMVPSTIPIPFDENQ
;
A
#
# COMPACT_ATOMS: atom_id res chain seq x y z
N ASN A 1 -0.72 12.53 -10.73
CA ASN A 1 -0.51 11.08 -10.63
C ASN A 1 -0.65 10.72 -9.16
N GLU A 2 -1.61 9.86 -8.81
CA GLU A 2 -1.91 9.49 -7.41
C GLU A 2 -0.81 8.64 -6.78
N GLU A 3 -0.09 7.86 -7.58
CA GLU A 3 1.02 7.02 -7.11
C GLU A 3 2.13 7.85 -6.46
N LEU A 4 2.54 8.97 -7.09
CA LEU A 4 3.55 9.88 -6.54
C LEU A 4 3.09 10.58 -5.24
N ILE A 5 1.80 10.90 -5.13
CA ILE A 5 1.23 11.52 -3.93
C ILE A 5 1.25 10.51 -2.77
N LEU A 6 0.91 9.26 -3.04
CA LEU A 6 0.93 8.19 -2.05
C LEU A 6 2.36 7.80 -1.65
N LEU A 7 3.31 7.85 -2.59
CA LEU A 7 4.74 7.68 -2.28
C LEU A 7 5.27 8.82 -1.40
N PHE A 8 4.83 10.06 -1.64
CA PHE A 8 5.13 11.20 -0.78
C PHE A 8 4.54 11.00 0.63
N ALA A 9 3.31 10.48 0.74
CA ALA A 9 2.71 10.16 2.05
C ALA A 9 3.53 9.09 2.80
N GLU A 10 3.92 8.02 2.10
CA GLU A 10 4.77 6.96 2.64
C GLU A 10 6.12 7.50 3.14
N ALA A 11 6.77 8.38 2.38
CA ALA A 11 8.05 8.97 2.76
C ALA A 11 7.98 9.85 4.02
N ASN A 12 6.82 10.44 4.31
CA ASN A 12 6.62 11.39 5.40
C ASN A 12 5.97 10.78 6.65
N MET A 13 5.39 9.58 6.60
CA MET A 13 4.58 9.03 7.69
C MET A 13 5.31 8.90 9.05
N VAL A 14 6.65 8.78 9.03
CA VAL A 14 7.47 8.68 10.25
C VAL A 14 7.98 10.05 10.71
N THR A 15 8.50 10.85 9.78
CA THR A 15 9.23 12.09 10.10
C THR A 15 8.33 13.32 10.09
N ASN A 16 7.34 13.38 9.19
CA ASN A 16 6.44 14.52 9.00
C ASN A 16 4.98 14.01 8.84
N PRO A 17 4.35 13.45 9.88
CA PRO A 17 3.03 12.83 9.78
C PRO A 17 1.93 13.79 9.32
N THR A 18 2.07 15.09 9.57
CA THR A 18 1.16 16.13 9.04
C THR A 18 1.19 16.18 7.51
N ASP A 19 2.37 16.12 6.89
CA ASP A 19 2.51 16.13 5.43
C ASP A 19 1.99 14.83 4.81
N ALA A 20 2.18 13.69 5.51
CA ALA A 20 1.58 12.43 5.12
C ALA A 20 0.04 12.52 5.11
N VAL A 21 -0.57 13.09 6.15
CA VAL A 21 -2.03 13.30 6.21
C VAL A 21 -2.51 14.25 5.11
N ASN A 22 -1.79 15.35 4.87
CA ASN A 22 -2.15 16.27 3.78
C ASN A 22 -2.18 15.56 2.43
N ALA A 23 -1.18 14.72 2.14
CA ALA A 23 -1.14 13.93 0.91
C ALA A 23 -2.23 12.86 0.85
N LEU A 24 -2.50 12.15 1.95
CA LEU A 24 -3.62 11.20 2.04
C LEU A 24 -4.97 11.88 1.79
N ASN A 25 -5.17 13.09 2.33
CA ASN A 25 -6.40 13.85 2.15
C ASN A 25 -6.61 14.30 0.70
N VAL A 26 -5.55 14.57 -0.06
CA VAL A 26 -5.70 14.82 -1.52
C VAL A 26 -6.36 13.63 -2.20
N ILE A 27 -5.90 12.41 -1.91
CA ILE A 27 -6.45 11.17 -2.50
C ILE A 27 -7.86 10.89 -1.98
N ARG A 28 -8.07 11.00 -0.66
CA ARG A 28 -9.38 10.76 -0.03
C ARG A 28 -10.45 11.71 -0.58
N ASN A 29 -10.15 13.00 -0.66
CA ASN A 29 -11.09 13.99 -1.17
C ASN A 29 -11.39 13.80 -2.67
N ALA A 30 -10.40 13.41 -3.48
CA ALA A 30 -10.63 13.05 -4.89
C ALA A 30 -11.59 11.87 -5.04
N ALA A 31 -11.55 10.91 -4.10
CA ALA A 31 -12.46 9.77 -4.02
C ALA A 31 -13.78 10.07 -3.27
N GLY A 32 -14.04 11.30 -2.86
CA GLY A 32 -15.25 11.69 -2.12
C GLY A 32 -15.32 11.19 -0.68
N LEU A 33 -14.18 10.80 -0.10
CA LEU A 33 -14.05 10.41 1.30
C LEU A 33 -13.73 11.65 2.16
N PRO A 34 -14.19 11.69 3.44
CA PRO A 34 -13.80 12.75 4.36
C PRO A 34 -12.30 12.70 4.67
N ASP A 35 -11.74 13.80 5.17
CA ASP A 35 -10.35 13.85 5.64
C ASP A 35 -10.04 12.75 6.67
N TYR A 36 -8.78 12.33 6.70
CA TYR A 36 -8.28 11.34 7.65
C TYR A 36 -8.37 11.89 9.09
N ALA A 37 -9.06 11.13 9.95
CA ALA A 37 -9.28 11.48 11.35
C ALA A 37 -8.65 10.46 12.33
N GLY A 38 -7.81 9.57 11.83
CA GLY A 38 -7.13 8.55 12.63
C GLY A 38 -5.89 9.08 13.37
N ALA A 39 -5.18 8.17 14.05
CA ALA A 39 -3.97 8.52 14.78
C ALA A 39 -2.83 8.95 13.82
N LEU A 40 -1.98 9.88 14.28
CA LEU A 40 -0.78 10.32 13.57
C LEU A 40 0.44 9.46 13.88
N THR A 41 0.25 8.15 14.06
CA THR A 41 1.34 7.20 14.29
C THR A 41 1.76 6.57 12.97
N PRO A 42 3.04 6.17 12.81
CA PRO A 42 3.51 5.52 11.59
C PRO A 42 2.64 4.35 11.14
N ASN A 43 2.27 3.46 12.07
CA ASN A 43 1.45 2.30 11.76
C ASN A 43 0.04 2.67 11.28
N ALA A 44 -0.61 3.66 11.90
CA ALA A 44 -1.96 4.08 11.50
C ALA A 44 -1.95 4.78 10.12
N LEU A 45 -0.90 5.56 9.84
CA LEU A 45 -0.71 6.18 8.53
C LEU A 45 -0.32 5.16 7.46
N GLU A 46 0.46 4.13 7.79
CA GLU A 46 0.75 3.01 6.90
C GLU A 46 -0.53 2.26 6.52
N ASP A 47 -1.37 1.91 7.51
CA ASP A 47 -2.66 1.24 7.29
C ASP A 47 -3.55 2.04 6.32
N GLU A 48 -3.67 3.35 6.56
CA GLU A 48 -4.46 4.23 5.70
C GLU A 48 -3.84 4.38 4.31
N MET A 49 -2.53 4.57 4.22
CA MET A 49 -1.80 4.69 2.96
C MET A 49 -1.94 3.42 2.10
N LEU A 50 -1.78 2.23 2.69
CA LEU A 50 -1.96 0.94 2.02
C LEU A 50 -3.41 0.73 1.55
N LYS A 51 -4.39 1.25 2.30
CA LYS A 51 -5.80 1.25 1.90
C LYS A 51 -6.01 2.16 0.69
N GLN A 52 -5.48 3.39 0.70
CA GLN A 52 -5.62 4.30 -0.43
C GLN A 52 -4.92 3.78 -1.68
N ARG A 53 -3.69 3.24 -1.57
CA ARG A 53 -2.97 2.60 -2.68
C ARG A 53 -3.74 1.43 -3.29
N ARG A 54 -4.37 0.59 -2.46
CA ARG A 54 -5.18 -0.55 -2.93
C ARG A 54 -6.29 -0.14 -3.90
N TYR A 55 -6.96 0.98 -3.62
CA TYR A 55 -8.10 1.43 -4.42
C TYR A 55 -7.69 2.36 -5.55
N SER A 56 -6.77 3.30 -5.27
CA SER A 56 -6.28 4.28 -6.24
C SER A 56 -5.53 3.62 -7.40
N LEU A 57 -4.78 2.56 -7.10
CA LEU A 57 -3.91 1.84 -8.05
C LEU A 57 -4.45 0.43 -8.37
N PHE A 58 -5.78 0.26 -8.28
CA PHE A 58 -6.40 -1.03 -8.55
C PHE A 58 -6.17 -1.45 -10.00
N GLY A 59 -5.69 -2.68 -10.21
CA GLY A 59 -5.35 -3.19 -11.54
C GLY A 59 -3.96 -2.78 -12.05
N GLU A 60 -3.21 -1.97 -11.30
CA GLU A 60 -1.88 -1.48 -11.68
C GLU A 60 -0.73 -2.28 -11.03
N SER A 61 -1.00 -3.49 -10.54
CA SER A 61 0.02 -4.44 -10.01
C SER A 61 0.80 -3.99 -8.76
N HIS A 62 0.32 -2.99 -8.01
CA HIS A 62 0.99 -2.52 -6.79
C HIS A 62 0.72 -3.37 -5.55
N ARG A 63 -0.51 -3.91 -5.40
CA ARG A 63 -0.99 -4.48 -4.13
C ARG A 63 -0.09 -5.57 -3.55
N TRP A 64 0.39 -6.51 -4.36
CA TRP A 64 1.28 -7.57 -3.88
C TRP A 64 2.65 -7.02 -3.45
N VAL A 65 3.22 -6.09 -4.24
CA VAL A 65 4.52 -5.46 -3.93
C VAL A 65 4.44 -4.66 -2.63
N ASP A 66 3.39 -3.87 -2.46
CA ASP A 66 3.16 -3.07 -1.25
C ASP A 66 3.08 -3.97 -0.01
N MET A 67 2.19 -4.98 -0.03
CA MET A 67 2.02 -5.88 1.12
C MET A 67 3.30 -6.69 1.41
N ARG A 68 4.10 -7.03 0.40
CA ARG A 68 5.40 -7.67 0.59
C ARG A 68 6.40 -6.76 1.31
N ARG A 69 6.51 -5.50 0.89
CA ARG A 69 7.46 -4.52 1.47
C ARG A 69 7.17 -4.24 2.95
N PHE A 70 5.90 -4.23 3.32
CA PHE A 70 5.46 -4.02 4.70
C PHE A 70 5.36 -5.31 5.52
N GLY A 71 5.70 -6.47 4.97
CA GLY A 71 5.65 -7.75 5.70
C GLY A 71 4.23 -8.24 5.99
N ARG A 72 3.25 -7.84 5.19
CA ARG A 72 1.80 -8.07 5.39
C ARG A 72 1.20 -9.05 4.38
N LEU A 73 2.01 -9.90 3.75
CA LEU A 73 1.52 -10.88 2.77
C LEU A 73 0.43 -11.81 3.33
N SER A 74 0.47 -12.12 4.63
CA SER A 74 -0.54 -12.94 5.31
C SER A 74 -1.94 -12.32 5.38
N GLU A 75 -2.06 -11.02 5.08
CA GLU A 75 -3.35 -10.32 5.03
C GLU A 75 -3.99 -10.32 3.65
N LEU A 76 -3.29 -10.82 2.63
CA LEU A 76 -3.88 -11.00 1.31
C LEU A 76 -4.81 -12.22 1.32
N PRO A 77 -6.00 -12.12 0.71
CA PRO A 77 -6.93 -13.24 0.66
C PRO A 77 -6.40 -14.32 -0.28
N ASN A 78 -6.72 -15.57 0.05
CA ASN A 78 -6.59 -16.70 -0.87
C ASN A 78 -7.90 -16.85 -1.65
N ASP A 79 -7.82 -17.05 -2.96
CA ASP A 79 -8.99 -17.25 -3.81
C ASP A 79 -9.60 -18.64 -3.64
N ARG A 80 -8.77 -19.67 -3.36
CA ARG A 80 -9.20 -21.06 -3.17
C ARG A 80 -8.52 -21.71 -1.96
N PRO A 81 -9.15 -22.74 -1.36
CA PRO A 81 -8.50 -23.56 -0.35
C PRO A 81 -7.20 -24.18 -0.87
N GLY A 82 -6.10 -23.98 -0.15
CA GLY A 82 -4.77 -24.48 -0.51
C GLY A 82 -3.92 -23.50 -1.34
N ASP A 83 -4.48 -22.40 -1.83
CA ASP A 83 -3.69 -21.34 -2.45
C ASP A 83 -2.73 -20.70 -1.43
N MET A 84 -1.59 -20.24 -1.93
CA MET A 84 -0.55 -19.61 -1.14
C MET A 84 -0.13 -18.31 -1.82
N VAL A 85 0.00 -17.24 -1.05
CA VAL A 85 0.57 -15.98 -1.55
C VAL A 85 2.09 -16.13 -1.59
N PRO A 86 2.74 -16.06 -2.76
CA PRO A 86 4.18 -16.22 -2.86
C PRO A 86 4.90 -15.03 -2.21
N SER A 87 5.98 -15.30 -1.48
CA SER A 87 6.84 -14.27 -0.87
C SER A 87 7.86 -13.70 -1.85
N THR A 88 8.20 -14.43 -2.91
CA THR A 88 9.17 -14.04 -3.93
C THR A 88 8.69 -14.45 -5.32
N ILE A 89 9.28 -13.85 -6.36
CA ILE A 89 9.13 -14.35 -7.73
C ILE A 89 10.08 -15.55 -7.89
N PRO A 90 9.62 -16.68 -8.45
CA PRO A 90 10.50 -17.81 -8.74
C PRO A 90 11.60 -17.44 -9.74
N ILE A 91 12.78 -18.05 -9.59
CA ILE A 91 13.85 -17.92 -10.58
C ILE A 91 13.40 -18.63 -11.87
N PRO A 92 13.48 -17.99 -13.06
CA PRO A 92 13.22 -18.65 -14.33
C PRO A 92 14.04 -19.92 -14.49
N PHE A 93 13.45 -20.95 -15.10
CA PHE A 93 14.10 -22.27 -15.24
C PHE A 93 15.46 -22.20 -15.94
N ASP A 94 15.57 -21.37 -16.98
CA ASP A 94 16.78 -21.23 -17.79
C ASP A 94 17.88 -20.38 -17.13
N GLU A 95 17.60 -19.69 -16.01
CA GLU A 95 18.62 -18.92 -15.26
C GLU A 95 19.46 -19.79 -14.30
N ASN A 96 19.08 -21.06 -14.10
CA ASN A 96 19.77 -22.03 -13.24
C ASN A 96 20.53 -23.12 -14.04
N GLN A 97 20.72 -22.94 -15.35
CA GLN A 97 21.55 -23.79 -16.21
C GLN A 97 22.96 -23.22 -16.35
#